data_AF-A0A944G2L5-F1
#
_entry.id   AF-A0A944G2L5-F1
#
_cell.length_a   1.000
_cell.length_b   1.000
_cell.length_c   1.000
_cell.angle_alpha   90.00
_cell.angle_beta   90.00
_cell.angle_gamma   90.00
#
_symmetry.space_group_name_H-M   'P 1'
#
loop_
_entity.id
_entity.type
_entity.pdbx_description
1 polymer ?
#
loop_
_entity_poly.entity_id
_entity_poly.type
_entity_poly.pdbx_seq_one_letter_code
_entity_poly.pdbx_strand_id
1 'polypeptide(L)' 'MALFEDYAGRIPQVNKALKEYGFAEGEEGLNAARKLCQDRGFDPYEICQSTQQICFEDAKWAYVLGSAIAIKEAEKTGD' A
#
# COMPACT_ATOMS: atom_id res chain seq x y z
N MET A 1 -2.73 3.42 -16.76
CA MET A 1 -2.42 1.97 -16.88
C MET A 1 -2.89 1.33 -15.58
N ALA A 2 -3.41 0.10 -15.59
CA ALA A 2 -3.84 -0.51 -14.32
C ALA A 2 -2.61 -0.75 -13.44
N LEU A 3 -2.68 -0.34 -12.17
CA LEU A 3 -1.58 -0.45 -11.20
C LEU A 3 -1.22 -1.90 -10.85
N PHE A 4 -2.20 -2.80 -10.93
CA PHE A 4 -2.06 -4.21 -10.60
C PHE A 4 -3.11 -5.07 -11.30
N GLU A 5 -2.93 -6.39 -11.22
CA GLU A 5 -3.78 -7.39 -11.82
C GLU A 5 -5.21 -7.32 -11.25
N ASP A 6 -6.21 -7.37 -12.14
CA ASP A 6 -7.64 -7.26 -11.77
C ASP A 6 -7.97 -5.99 -10.95
N TYR A 7 -7.33 -4.86 -11.31
CA TYR A 7 -7.56 -3.57 -10.65
C TYR A 7 -9.04 -3.23 -10.51
N ALA A 8 -9.83 -3.38 -11.58
CA ALA A 8 -11.25 -3.02 -11.56
C ALA A 8 -12.08 -3.86 -10.58
N GLY A 9 -11.78 -5.16 -10.41
CA GLY A 9 -12.46 -6.04 -9.47
C GLY A 9 -12.05 -5.79 -8.01
N ARG A 10 -10.79 -5.44 -7.78
CA ARG A 10 -10.21 -5.32 -6.43
C ARG A 10 -10.25 -3.91 -5.86
N ILE A 11 -10.24 -2.88 -6.70
CA ILE A 11 -10.17 -1.48 -6.24
C ILE A 11 -11.30 -1.07 -5.29
N PRO A 12 -12.55 -1.58 -5.38
CA PRO A 12 -13.58 -1.20 -4.41
C PRO A 12 -13.24 -1.62 -2.97
N GLN A 13 -12.60 -2.78 -2.80
CA GLN A 13 -12.18 -3.28 -1.49
C GLN A 13 -10.95 -2.52 -0.99
N VAL A 14 -9.99 -2.25 -1.88
CA VAL A 14 -8.79 -1.47 -1.57
C VAL A 14 -9.16 -0.04 -1.15
N ASN A 15 -10.10 0.60 -1.86
CA ASN A 15 -10.60 1.93 -1.53
C ASN A 15 -11.26 1.99 -0.16
N LYS A 16 -11.98 0.94 0.24
CA LYS A 16 -12.56 0.83 1.58
C LYS A 16 -11.45 0.87 2.65
N ALA A 17 -10.40 0.08 2.47
CA ALA A 17 -9.25 0.08 3.38
C ALA A 17 -8.54 1.44 3.39
N LEU A 18 -8.23 2.01 2.22
CA LEU A 18 -7.61 3.34 2.12
C LEU A 18 -8.37 4.41 2.91
N LYS A 19 -9.70 4.47 2.72
CA LYS A 19 -10.58 5.43 3.42
C LYS A 19 -10.57 5.23 4.94
N GLU A 20 -10.59 3.98 5.41
CA GLU A 20 -10.60 3.66 6.84
C GLU A 20 -9.37 4.22 7.59
N TYR A 21 -8.23 4.30 6.91
CA TYR A 21 -6.97 4.82 7.47
C TYR A 21 -6.63 6.24 7.01
N GLY A 22 -7.59 6.93 6.39
CA GLY A 22 -7.48 8.36 6.04
C GLY A 22 -6.65 8.65 4.79
N PHE A 23 -6.49 7.69 3.89
CA PHE A 23 -5.88 7.90 2.57
C PHE A 23 -6.92 8.28 1.51
N ALA A 24 -6.46 8.92 0.44
CA ALA A 24 -7.25 9.10 -0.78
C ALA A 24 -7.60 7.75 -1.41
N GLU A 25 -8.50 7.72 -2.38
CA GLU A 25 -8.85 6.50 -3.11
C GLU A 25 -7.94 6.25 -4.32
N GLY A 26 -7.96 5.04 -4.85
CA GLY A 26 -7.31 4.72 -6.10
C GLY A 26 -5.78 4.78 -6.01
N GLU A 27 -5.20 5.17 -7.14
CA GLU A 27 -3.76 5.36 -7.31
C GLU A 27 -3.17 6.41 -6.36
N GLU A 28 -3.88 7.51 -6.14
CA GLU A 28 -3.42 8.58 -5.26
C GLU A 28 -3.25 8.09 -3.83
N GLY A 29 -4.22 7.31 -3.33
CA GLY A 29 -4.16 6.68 -2.01
C GLY A 29 -2.98 5.74 -1.85
N LEU A 30 -2.77 4.87 -2.84
CA LEU A 30 -1.68 3.89 -2.83
C LEU A 30 -0.30 4.57 -2.89
N ASN A 31 -0.15 5.61 -3.70
CA ASN A 31 1.08 6.40 -3.76
C ASN A 31 1.34 7.14 -2.44
N ALA A 32 0.30 7.68 -1.79
CA ALA A 32 0.42 8.29 -0.47
C ALA A 32 0.83 7.26 0.60
N ALA A 33 0.30 6.04 0.55
CA ALA A 33 0.71 4.93 1.42
C ALA A 33 2.18 4.54 1.21
N ARG A 34 2.65 4.44 -0.05
CA ARG A 34 4.06 4.19 -0.36
C ARG A 34 4.96 5.30 0.16
N LYS A 35 4.57 6.55 -0.08
CA LYS A 35 5.30 7.73 0.39
C LYS A 35 5.43 7.74 1.91
N LEU A 36 4.36 7.40 2.64
CA LEU A 36 4.41 7.28 4.10
C LEU A 36 5.49 6.27 4.55
N CYS A 37 5.56 5.10 3.90
CA CYS A 37 6.58 4.11 4.21
C CYS A 37 8.00 4.63 3.89
N GLN A 38 8.17 5.28 2.73
CA GLN A 38 9.45 5.86 2.30
C GLN A 38 9.92 6.97 3.25
N ASP A 39 9.01 7.82 3.73
CA ASP A 39 9.30 8.87 4.72
C ASP A 39 9.74 8.26 6.07
N ARG A 40 9.38 6.99 6.35
CA ARG A 40 9.90 6.20 7.49
C ARG A 40 11.19 5.42 7.17
N GLY A 41 11.76 5.59 5.97
CA GLY A 41 13.07 5.07 5.60
C GLY A 41 13.08 3.68 4.95
N PHE A 42 11.93 3.17 4.50
CA PHE A 42 11.85 1.87 3.80
C PHE A 42 10.81 1.88 2.68
N ASP A 43 10.97 0.98 1.70
CA ASP A 43 10.03 0.86 0.58
C ASP A 43 9.52 -0.58 0.44
N PRO A 44 8.29 -0.88 0.92
CA PRO A 44 7.71 -2.22 0.84
C PRO A 44 7.60 -2.76 -0.59
N TYR A 45 7.42 -1.87 -1.57
CA TYR A 45 7.29 -2.25 -2.97
C TYR A 45 8.61 -2.83 -3.49
N GLU A 46 9.72 -2.12 -3.27
CA GLU A 46 11.07 -2.54 -3.67
C GLU A 46 11.56 -3.76 -2.86
N ILE A 47 11.20 -3.82 -1.57
CA ILE A 47 11.51 -4.97 -0.72
C ILE A 47 10.81 -6.23 -1.24
N CYS A 48 9.52 -6.13 -1.61
CA CYS A 48 8.77 -7.25 -2.17
C CYS A 48 9.39 -7.72 -3.51
N GLN A 49 9.74 -6.78 -4.38
CA GLN A 49 10.36 -7.09 -5.68
C GLN A 49 11.78 -7.67 -5.55
N SER A 50 12.60 -7.15 -4.63
CA SER A 50 13.95 -7.68 -4.41
C SER A 50 13.93 -9.06 -3.77
N THR A 51 12.92 -9.35 -2.93
CA THR A 51 12.72 -10.68 -2.34
C THR A 51 12.32 -11.70 -3.41
N GLN A 52 11.39 -11.35 -4.30
CA GLN A 52 10.95 -12.19 -5.40
C GLN A 52 10.77 -11.34 -6.66
N GLN A 53 11.75 -11.36 -7.57
CA GLN A 53 11.75 -10.52 -8.78
C GLN A 53 10.53 -10.73 -9.69
N ILE A 54 9.91 -11.92 -9.59
CA ILE A 54 8.71 -12.30 -10.35
C ILE A 54 7.41 -12.14 -9.54
N CYS A 55 7.40 -11.37 -8.45
CA CYS A 55 6.18 -11.09 -7.71
C CYS A 55 5.22 -10.21 -8.53
N PHE A 56 3.93 -10.49 -8.40
CA PHE A 56 2.86 -9.75 -9.05
C PHE A 56 2.74 -8.33 -8.51
N GLU A 57 2.20 -7.42 -9.31
CA GLU A 57 2.02 -6.02 -8.89
C GLU A 57 1.05 -5.89 -7.72
N ASP A 58 0.00 -6.72 -7.70
CA ASP A 58 -0.96 -6.75 -6.60
C ASP A 58 -0.31 -7.04 -5.23
N ALA A 59 0.66 -7.95 -5.18
CA ALA A 59 1.38 -8.32 -3.98
C ALA A 59 2.25 -7.15 -3.48
N LYS A 60 2.97 -6.47 -4.39
CA LYS A 60 3.80 -5.32 -4.03
C LYS A 60 2.95 -4.19 -3.42
N TRP A 61 1.81 -3.89 -4.04
CA TRP A 61 0.88 -2.86 -3.54
C TRP A 61 0.16 -3.27 -2.25
N ALA A 62 -0.12 -4.57 -2.06
CA ALA A 62 -0.65 -5.08 -0.80
C ALA A 62 0.33 -4.87 0.36
N TYR A 63 1.62 -5.12 0.16
CA TYR A 63 2.65 -4.84 1.17
C TYR A 63 2.77 -3.34 1.46
N VAL A 64 2.72 -2.47 0.44
CA VAL A 64 2.70 -1.02 0.61
C VAL A 64 1.54 -0.58 1.50
N LEU A 65 0.32 -0.97 1.16
CA LEU A 65 -0.87 -0.56 1.92
C LEU A 65 -0.86 -1.15 3.33
N GLY A 66 -0.51 -2.43 3.47
CA GLY A 66 -0.42 -3.09 4.78
C GLY A 66 0.59 -2.44 5.72
N SER A 67 1.79 -2.10 5.22
CA SER A 67 2.80 -1.38 6.01
C SER A 67 2.34 0.01 6.40
N ALA A 68 1.70 0.75 5.49
CA ALA A 68 1.18 2.08 5.78
C ALA A 68 0.07 2.05 6.84
N ILE A 69 -0.82 1.05 6.77
CA ILE A 69 -1.85 0.79 7.78
C ILE A 69 -1.22 0.50 9.15
N ALA A 70 -0.22 -0.38 9.19
CA ALA A 70 0.48 -0.70 10.44
C ALA A 70 1.14 0.53 11.08
N ILE A 71 1.75 1.40 10.26
CA ILE A 71 2.29 2.68 10.74
C ILE A 71 1.19 3.57 11.32
N LYS A 72 0.05 3.69 10.64
CA LYS A 72 -1.08 4.50 11.09
C LYS A 72 -1.69 3.98 12.40
N GLU A 73 -1.74 2.66 12.58
CA GLU A 73 -2.21 2.06 13.82
C GLU A 73 -1.22 2.28 14.97
N ALA A 74 0.08 2.09 14.73
CA ALA A 74 1.12 2.36 15.73
C ALA A 74 1.10 3.82 16.21
N GLU A 75 0.85 4.79 15.30
CA GLU A 75 0.67 6.21 15.66
C GLU A 75 -0.54 6.44 16.59
N LYS A 76 -1.59 5.60 16.52
CA LYS A 76 -2.76 5.69 17.40
C LYS A 76 -2.52 5.03 18.75
N THR A 77 -1.80 3.91 18.79
CA THR A 77 -1.54 3.15 20.03
C THR A 77 -0.36 3.69 20.83
N GLY A 78 0.53 4.46 20.18
CA GLY A 78 1.65 5.14 20.85
C GLY A 78 2.88 4.26 21.10
N ASP A 79 3.03 3.17 20.32
CA ASP A 79 4.18 2.24 20.36
C ASP A 79 5.39 2.74 19.54
#